data_AF-A0A849DAA9-F1
#
_entry.id   AF-A0A849DAA9-F1
#
_cell.length_a   1.000
_cell.length_b   1.000
_cell.length_c   1.000
_cell.angle_alpha   90.00
_cell.angle_beta   90.00
_cell.angle_gamma   90.00
#
_symmetry.space_group_name_H-M   'P 1'
#
loop_
_entity.id
_entity.type
_entity.pdbx_description
1 polymer ?
#
loop_
_entity_poly.entity_id
_entity_poly.type
_entity_poly.pdbx_seq_one_letter_code
_entity_poly.pdbx_strand_id
1 'polypeptide(L)'
;MLRLSVSEIIDRIERETVFEAVAEDYSFTLKISRYVPYVCGAVHDGHQFRKSLWENCLHTEYERWYEEDPCTRSMVEAHPIVIAGCDSRFEYDLNRPPDGAIYTDAWGKQLWKEPLSKKEYDHSQRKHTAFYEVVHSLIGKLEELFPRVIVFDMH
;
A
#
# COMPACT_ATOMS: atom_id res chain seq x y z
N MET A 1 -9.82 7.14 13.06
CA MET A 1 -8.85 6.18 12.51
C MET A 1 -7.88 5.76 13.61
N LEU A 2 -7.78 4.46 13.87
CA LEU A 2 -6.82 3.87 14.82
C LEU A 2 -5.42 3.83 14.20
N ARG A 3 -4.38 3.82 15.03
CA ARG A 3 -3.02 3.49 14.58
C ARG A 3 -2.68 2.11 15.13
N LEU A 4 -2.44 1.15 14.25
CA LEU A 4 -2.30 -0.27 14.61
C LEU A 4 -1.06 -0.88 13.96
N SER A 5 -0.40 -1.79 14.66
CA SER A 5 0.63 -2.64 14.04
C SER A 5 0.00 -3.59 13.02
N VAL A 6 0.83 -4.18 12.14
CA VAL A 6 0.39 -5.20 11.17
C VAL A 6 -0.31 -6.37 11.88
N SER A 7 0.25 -6.84 13.01
CA SER A 7 -0.34 -7.93 13.78
C SER A 7 -1.70 -7.56 14.37
N GLU A 8 -1.87 -6.33 14.87
CA GLU A 8 -3.16 -5.88 15.41
C GLU A 8 -4.24 -5.72 14.33
N ILE A 9 -3.84 -5.34 13.11
CA ILE A 9 -4.72 -5.29 11.94
C ILE A 9 -5.18 -6.71 11.58
N ILE A 10 -4.23 -7.65 11.46
CA ILE A 10 -4.50 -9.07 11.16
C ILE A 10 -5.42 -9.69 12.22
N ASP A 11 -5.11 -9.50 13.51
CA ASP A 11 -5.93 -10.01 14.62
C ASP A 11 -7.40 -9.53 14.53
N ARG A 12 -7.63 -8.31 14.04
CA ARG A 12 -8.99 -7.77 13.87
C ARG A 12 -9.70 -8.36 12.67
N ILE A 13 -8.99 -8.57 11.57
CA ILE A 13 -9.49 -9.28 10.40
C ILE A 13 -9.92 -10.69 10.80
N GLU A 14 -9.05 -11.43 11.50
CA GLU A 14 -9.31 -12.80 11.94
C GLU A 14 -10.54 -12.92 12.85
N ARG A 15 -10.76 -11.92 13.70
CA ARG A 15 -11.91 -11.80 14.61
C ARG A 15 -13.15 -11.16 13.97
N GLU A 16 -13.12 -10.90 12.67
CA GLU A 16 -14.22 -10.25 11.93
C GLU A 16 -14.67 -8.92 12.53
N THR A 17 -13.74 -8.22 13.18
CA THR A 17 -14.01 -6.92 13.79
C THR A 17 -14.01 -5.86 12.71
N VAL A 18 -14.95 -4.92 12.80
CA VAL A 18 -14.98 -3.71 11.95
C VAL A 18 -14.07 -2.65 12.55
N PHE A 19 -13.27 -2.00 11.71
CA PHE A 19 -12.33 -0.97 12.15
C PHE A 19 -11.92 -0.08 10.99
N GLU A 20 -11.33 1.06 11.33
CA GLU A 20 -10.66 1.92 10.37
C GLU A 20 -9.31 2.31 10.98
N ALA A 21 -8.23 1.93 10.31
CA ALA A 21 -6.88 2.10 10.82
C ALA A 21 -5.90 2.58 9.76
N VAL A 22 -4.85 3.23 10.25
CA VAL A 22 -3.59 3.45 9.57
C VAL A 22 -2.54 2.51 10.17
N ALA A 23 -1.68 1.94 9.33
CA ALA A 23 -0.55 1.14 9.78
C ALA A 23 0.36 1.96 10.72
N GLU A 24 1.04 1.31 11.66
CA GLU A 24 1.86 1.97 12.67
C GLU A 24 2.91 2.90 12.05
N ASP A 25 3.47 2.55 10.91
CA ASP A 25 4.45 3.34 10.17
C ASP A 25 3.85 4.35 9.18
N TYR A 26 2.52 4.49 9.15
CA TYR A 26 1.75 5.33 8.24
C TYR A 26 1.81 4.94 6.76
N SER A 27 2.26 3.73 6.43
CA SER A 27 2.46 3.30 5.04
C SER A 27 1.20 2.98 4.25
N PHE A 28 0.12 2.58 4.93
CA PHE A 28 -1.18 2.31 4.30
C PHE A 28 -2.32 2.48 5.30
N THR A 29 -3.54 2.55 4.77
CA THR A 29 -4.78 2.52 5.55
C THR A 29 -5.64 1.33 5.17
N LEU A 30 -6.41 0.83 6.13
CA LEU A 30 -7.45 -0.18 5.92
C LEU A 30 -8.71 0.23 6.68
N LYS A 31 -9.81 0.29 5.93
CA LYS A 31 -11.16 0.47 6.46
C LYS A 31 -11.97 -0.79 6.19
N ILE A 32 -12.62 -1.31 7.22
CA ILE A 32 -13.63 -2.37 7.16
C ILE A 32 -14.83 -1.89 7.99
N SER A 33 -15.88 -1.41 7.33
CA SER A 33 -17.15 -1.06 8.00
C SER A 33 -18.18 -2.19 7.96
N ARG A 34 -18.00 -3.16 7.05
CA ARG A 34 -18.76 -4.40 6.93
C ARG A 34 -17.99 -5.40 6.07
N TYR A 35 -17.97 -6.67 6.46
CA TYR A 35 -17.45 -7.75 5.63
C TYR A 35 -18.42 -8.02 4.47
N VAL A 36 -17.91 -7.92 3.24
CA VAL A 36 -18.64 -8.09 1.98
C VAL A 36 -17.72 -8.85 1.01
N PRO A 37 -18.24 -9.53 -0.03
CA PRO A 37 -17.43 -10.37 -0.92
C PRO A 37 -16.59 -9.56 -1.92
N TYR A 38 -16.17 -8.34 -1.57
CA TYR A 38 -15.31 -7.52 -2.41
C TYR A 38 -14.46 -6.53 -1.62
N VAL A 39 -13.33 -6.15 -2.21
CA VAL A 39 -12.37 -5.17 -1.67
C VAL A 39 -12.08 -4.13 -2.73
N CYS A 40 -12.00 -2.86 -2.34
CA CYS A 40 -11.48 -1.79 -3.17
C CYS A 40 -10.06 -1.42 -2.72
N GLY A 41 -9.09 -1.55 -3.62
CA GLY A 41 -7.71 -1.11 -3.49
C GLY A 41 -7.49 0.24 -4.18
N ALA A 42 -6.71 1.10 -3.55
CA ALA A 42 -6.17 2.33 -4.13
C ALA A 42 -4.66 2.36 -3.81
N VAL A 43 -3.91 1.47 -4.46
CA VAL A 43 -2.53 1.14 -4.07
C VAL A 43 -1.52 2.24 -4.39
N HIS A 44 -1.87 3.17 -5.28
CA HIS A 44 -1.04 4.29 -5.71
C HIS A 44 -1.65 5.68 -5.37
N ASP A 45 -2.60 5.75 -4.43
CA ASP A 45 -3.19 7.00 -3.92
C ASP A 45 -2.18 7.90 -3.18
N GLY A 46 -1.16 7.27 -2.59
CA GLY A 46 -0.21 7.89 -1.68
C GLY A 46 0.93 8.64 -2.36
N HIS A 47 1.32 9.76 -1.74
CA HIS A 47 2.46 10.58 -2.16
C HIS A 47 3.55 10.69 -1.07
N GLN A 48 3.41 10.00 0.07
CA GLN A 48 4.42 10.10 1.12
C GLN A 48 5.76 9.54 0.61
N PHE A 49 6.84 10.26 0.88
CA PHE A 49 8.16 9.84 0.42
C PHE A 49 9.17 10.03 1.55
N ARG A 50 9.79 8.94 1.99
CA ARG A 50 10.66 8.93 3.16
C ARG A 50 11.89 9.82 2.97
N LYS A 51 12.15 10.68 3.95
CA LYS A 51 13.23 11.70 3.89
C LYS A 51 14.63 11.14 3.61
N SER A 52 14.92 9.90 4.03
CA SER A 52 16.21 9.26 3.77
C SER A 52 16.49 9.02 2.28
N LEU A 53 15.46 9.06 1.43
CA LEU A 53 15.55 8.84 -0.01
C LEU A 53 15.70 10.13 -0.82
N TRP A 54 15.40 11.30 -0.23
CA TRP A 54 15.27 12.56 -0.95
C TRP A 54 16.56 12.95 -1.68
N GLU A 55 17.69 12.91 -0.97
CA GLU A 55 18.99 13.29 -1.54
C GLU A 55 19.45 12.34 -2.64
N ASN A 56 18.98 11.09 -2.65
CA ASN A 56 19.38 10.09 -3.64
C ASN A 56 18.37 9.97 -4.80
N CYS A 57 17.16 10.52 -4.68
CA CYS A 57 16.15 10.48 -5.73
C CYS A 57 16.47 11.52 -6.81
N LEU A 58 16.41 11.11 -8.07
CA LEU A 58 16.54 11.99 -9.25
C LEU A 58 15.21 12.62 -9.65
N HIS A 59 14.10 11.95 -9.38
CA HIS A 59 12.76 12.43 -9.72
C HIS A 59 12.33 13.51 -8.74
N THR A 60 11.86 14.64 -9.28
CA THR A 60 11.22 15.69 -8.50
C THR A 60 9.91 15.20 -7.87
N GLU A 61 9.42 15.93 -6.87
CA GLU A 61 8.10 15.67 -6.26
C GLU A 61 6.99 15.64 -7.32
N TYR A 62 6.99 16.61 -8.23
CA TYR A 62 6.00 16.69 -9.32
C TYR A 62 6.11 15.51 -10.30
N GLU A 63 7.32 15.09 -10.67
CA GLU A 63 7.50 13.93 -11.56
C GLU A 63 7.00 12.64 -10.91
N ARG A 64 7.13 12.49 -9.59
CA ARG A 64 6.54 11.35 -8.89
C ARG A 64 5.03 11.44 -8.86
N TRP A 65 4.50 12.59 -8.45
CA TRP A 65 3.05 12.84 -8.38
C TRP A 65 2.34 12.63 -9.72
N TYR A 66 3.00 12.96 -10.83
CA TYR A 66 2.44 12.80 -12.17
C TYR A 66 2.19 11.33 -12.57
N GLU A 67 2.96 10.39 -12.04
CA GLU A 67 2.85 8.95 -12.33
C GLU A 67 2.17 8.15 -11.19
N GLU A 68 1.77 8.85 -10.12
CA GLU A 68 0.91 8.31 -9.07
C GLU A 68 -0.56 8.49 -9.45
N ASP A 69 -1.45 7.85 -8.69
CA ASP A 69 -2.89 7.85 -8.96
C ASP A 69 -3.65 8.61 -7.86
N PRO A 70 -3.45 9.95 -7.75
CA PRO A 70 -3.97 10.73 -6.65
C PRO A 70 -5.50 10.70 -6.60
N CYS A 71 -6.04 10.70 -5.39
CA CYS A 71 -7.48 10.71 -5.11
C CYS A 71 -8.24 9.43 -5.48
N THR A 72 -7.57 8.36 -5.91
CA THR A 72 -8.21 7.05 -6.16
C THR A 72 -8.86 6.49 -4.90
N ARG A 73 -8.29 6.72 -3.69
CA ARG A 73 -8.93 6.33 -2.43
C ARG A 73 -10.24 7.07 -2.20
N SER A 74 -10.30 8.36 -2.55
CA SER A 74 -11.51 9.17 -2.44
C SER A 74 -12.61 8.70 -3.38
N MET A 75 -12.28 8.17 -4.56
CA MET A 75 -13.27 7.61 -5.49
C MET A 75 -14.01 6.41 -4.90
N VAL A 76 -13.35 5.62 -4.06
CA VAL A 76 -13.90 4.39 -3.46
C VAL A 76 -14.23 4.51 -1.97
N GLU A 77 -14.11 5.70 -1.37
CA GLU A 77 -14.18 5.87 0.08
C GLU A 77 -15.53 5.47 0.68
N ALA A 78 -16.61 5.43 -0.10
CA ALA A 78 -17.93 5.01 0.35
C ALA A 78 -18.07 3.48 0.51
N HIS A 79 -17.17 2.69 -0.08
CA HIS A 79 -17.25 1.23 -0.06
C HIS A 79 -16.89 0.62 1.31
N PRO A 80 -17.41 -0.57 1.66
CA PRO A 80 -17.24 -1.11 3.01
C PRO A 80 -15.82 -1.53 3.35
N ILE A 81 -15.07 -2.03 2.36
CA ILE A 81 -13.68 -2.46 2.50
C ILE A 81 -12.82 -1.66 1.54
N VAL A 82 -11.95 -0.80 2.09
CA VAL A 82 -11.03 0.04 1.33
C VAL A 82 -9.64 -0.10 1.91
N ILE A 83 -8.68 -0.51 1.09
CA ILE A 83 -7.26 -0.52 1.43
C ILE A 83 -6.51 0.44 0.50
N ALA A 84 -5.67 1.31 1.04
CA ALA A 84 -4.99 2.32 0.25
C ALA A 84 -3.54 2.51 0.68
N GLY A 85 -2.64 2.59 -0.30
CA GLY A 85 -1.25 2.97 -0.06
C GLY A 85 -1.16 4.45 0.31
N CYS A 86 -0.31 4.78 1.26
CA CYS A 86 -0.06 6.17 1.66
C CYS A 86 1.30 6.68 1.18
N ASP A 87 2.24 5.76 0.94
CA ASP A 87 3.53 6.06 0.34
C ASP A 87 3.45 6.12 -1.19
N SER A 88 4.36 6.91 -1.74
CA SER A 88 4.63 7.01 -3.17
C SER A 88 5.06 5.65 -3.73
N ARG A 89 4.51 5.29 -4.89
CA ARG A 89 4.92 4.09 -5.65
C ARG A 89 6.41 4.05 -6.01
N PHE A 90 7.09 5.19 -5.93
CA PHE A 90 8.53 5.31 -6.17
C PHE A 90 9.38 4.92 -4.95
N GLU A 91 8.80 4.80 -3.76
CA GLU A 91 9.50 4.20 -2.60
C GLU A 91 9.49 2.67 -2.68
N TYR A 92 8.33 2.12 -3.04
CA TYR A 92 8.09 0.75 -3.47
C TYR A 92 6.71 0.68 -4.14
N ASP A 93 6.60 -0.07 -5.23
CA ASP A 93 5.37 -0.20 -5.99
C ASP A 93 4.55 -1.40 -5.49
N LEU A 94 3.40 -1.11 -4.89
CA LEU A 94 2.44 -2.09 -4.39
C LEU A 94 1.69 -2.86 -5.49
N ASN A 95 1.88 -2.54 -6.77
CA ASN A 95 1.35 -3.27 -7.93
C ASN A 95 2.48 -4.03 -8.67
N ARG A 96 3.54 -4.39 -7.94
CA ARG A 96 4.67 -5.19 -8.43
C ARG A 96 5.01 -6.30 -7.45
N PRO A 97 5.54 -7.43 -7.95
CA PRO A 97 6.10 -8.47 -7.07
C PRO A 97 7.31 -7.92 -6.29
N PRO A 98 7.73 -8.54 -5.17
CA PRO A 98 8.82 -8.05 -4.33
C PRO A 98 10.12 -7.75 -5.08
N ASP A 99 10.51 -8.58 -6.05
CA ASP A 99 11.75 -8.39 -6.83
C ASP A 99 11.67 -7.24 -7.86
N GLY A 100 10.47 -6.71 -8.09
CA GLY A 100 10.22 -5.59 -9.00
C GLY A 100 9.57 -4.38 -8.32
N ALA A 101 9.43 -4.39 -6.99
CA ALA A 101 8.77 -3.34 -6.24
C ALA A 101 9.60 -2.05 -6.20
N ILE A 102 10.93 -2.13 -6.27
CA ILE A 102 11.81 -0.98 -6.17
C ILE A 102 12.41 -0.69 -7.54
N TYR A 103 12.04 0.45 -8.12
CA TYR A 103 12.52 0.86 -9.43
C TYR A 103 14.02 1.22 -9.40
N THR A 104 14.76 0.79 -10.40
CA THR A 104 16.06 1.38 -10.77
C THR A 104 15.88 2.42 -11.88
N ASP A 105 14.99 2.11 -12.81
CA ASP A 105 14.50 2.94 -13.90
C ASP A 105 12.97 2.94 -13.87
N ALA A 106 12.37 4.11 -14.04
CA ALA A 106 10.93 4.30 -14.12
C ALA A 106 10.63 5.07 -15.41
N TRP A 107 10.03 4.39 -16.39
CA TRP A 107 9.69 4.93 -17.71
C TRP A 107 10.87 5.52 -18.49
N GLY A 108 12.04 4.86 -18.45
CA GLY A 108 13.24 5.29 -19.16
C GLY A 108 14.00 6.42 -18.46
N LYS A 109 13.59 6.77 -17.22
CA LYS A 109 14.31 7.69 -16.35
C LYS A 109 14.88 6.93 -15.16
N GLN A 110 16.18 7.13 -14.92
CA GLN A 110 16.86 6.62 -13.74
C GLN A 110 16.27 7.28 -12.48
N LEU A 111 15.89 6.45 -11.50
CA LEU A 111 15.26 6.94 -10.27
C LEU A 111 16.26 7.40 -9.21
N TRP A 112 17.41 6.73 -9.11
CA TRP A 112 18.39 6.95 -8.04
C TRP A 112 19.72 7.45 -8.59
N LYS A 113 20.34 8.44 -7.93
CA LYS A 113 21.69 8.93 -8.26
C LYS A 113 22.73 7.81 -8.11
N GLU A 114 22.66 7.12 -6.98
CA GLU A 114 23.44 5.93 -6.66
C GLU A 114 22.49 4.76 -6.31
N PRO A 115 22.90 3.50 -6.52
CA PRO A 115 22.11 2.36 -6.07
C PRO A 115 21.75 2.48 -4.58
N LEU A 116 20.50 2.14 -4.23
CA LEU A 116 20.07 2.18 -2.83
C LEU A 116 20.98 1.32 -1.95
N SER A 117 21.30 1.84 -0.77
CA SER A 117 21.97 1.01 0.23
C SER A 117 21.08 -0.17 0.60
N LYS A 118 21.71 -1.29 0.99
CA LYS A 118 20.98 -2.48 1.46
C LYS A 118 19.97 -2.15 2.58
N LYS A 119 20.31 -1.21 3.47
CA LYS A 119 19.42 -0.77 4.55
C LYS A 119 18.14 -0.11 4.02
N GLU A 120 18.26 0.78 3.03
CA GLU A 120 17.10 1.48 2.44
C GLU A 120 16.25 0.53 1.61
N TYR A 121 16.89 -0.34 0.83
CA TYR A 121 16.22 -1.39 0.06
C TYR A 121 15.42 -2.32 0.98
N ASP A 122 16.07 -2.89 2.00
CA ASP A 122 15.43 -3.78 2.97
C ASP A 122 14.29 -3.08 3.72
N HIS A 123 14.35 -1.74 3.90
CA HIS A 123 13.28 -0.98 4.53
C HIS A 123 12.05 -0.88 3.63
N SER A 124 12.21 -0.51 2.37
CA SER A 124 11.13 -0.52 1.37
C SER A 124 10.51 -1.92 1.22
N GLN A 125 11.34 -2.97 1.15
CA GLN A 125 10.84 -4.35 1.07
C GLN A 125 9.99 -4.74 2.28
N ARG A 126 10.39 -4.37 3.51
CA ARG A 126 9.57 -4.66 4.70
C ARG A 126 8.21 -3.99 4.67
N LYS A 127 8.13 -2.75 4.17
CA LYS A 127 6.85 -2.02 4.04
C LYS A 127 5.95 -2.67 2.99
N HIS A 128 6.51 -3.07 1.85
CA HIS A 128 5.81 -3.85 0.82
C HIS A 128 5.29 -5.18 1.38
N THR A 129 6.13 -5.96 2.07
CA THR A 129 5.73 -7.22 2.71
C THR A 129 4.60 -7.01 3.72
N ALA A 130 4.72 -6.01 4.60
CA ALA A 130 3.73 -5.69 5.63
C ALA A 130 2.34 -5.41 5.03
N PHE A 131 2.28 -4.67 3.92
CA PHE A 131 1.03 -4.45 3.19
C PHE A 131 0.41 -5.78 2.72
N TYR A 132 1.22 -6.64 2.11
CA TYR A 132 0.73 -7.91 1.58
C TYR A 132 0.42 -8.97 2.63
N GLU A 133 1.02 -8.91 3.82
CA GLU A 133 0.61 -9.72 4.97
C GLU A 133 -0.84 -9.39 5.38
N VAL A 134 -1.19 -8.11 5.42
CA VAL A 134 -2.57 -7.66 5.67
C VAL A 134 -3.52 -8.06 4.54
N VAL A 135 -3.12 -7.86 3.28
CA VAL A 135 -3.93 -8.28 2.11
C VAL A 135 -4.18 -9.79 2.16
N HIS A 136 -3.16 -10.59 2.44
CA HIS A 136 -3.28 -12.04 2.52
C HIS A 136 -4.28 -12.46 3.60
N SER A 137 -4.18 -11.89 4.80
CA SER A 137 -5.13 -12.15 5.89
C SER A 137 -6.56 -11.71 5.52
N LEU A 138 -6.71 -10.52 4.93
CA LEU A 138 -8.01 -9.98 4.52
C LEU A 138 -8.70 -10.86 3.48
N ILE A 139 -7.99 -11.20 2.40
CA ILE A 139 -8.55 -12.03 1.33
C ILE A 139 -8.84 -13.43 1.85
N GLY A 140 -7.94 -14.05 2.62
CA GLY A 140 -8.17 -15.35 3.24
C GLY A 140 -9.42 -15.36 4.11
N LYS A 141 -9.62 -14.33 4.96
CA LYS A 141 -10.84 -14.20 5.76
C LYS A 141 -12.09 -14.04 4.89
N LEU A 142 -12.03 -13.27 3.81
CA LEU A 142 -13.18 -13.11 2.90
C LEU A 142 -13.51 -14.41 2.16
N GLU A 143 -12.51 -15.21 1.80
CA GLU A 143 -12.70 -16.53 1.17
C GLU A 143 -13.29 -17.57 2.14
N GLU A 144 -13.03 -17.45 3.45
CA GLU A 144 -13.72 -18.24 4.48
C GLU A 144 -15.21 -17.87 4.59
N LEU A 145 -15.53 -16.57 4.49
CA LEU A 145 -16.87 -16.04 4.68
C LEU A 145 -17.76 -16.14 3.44
N PHE A 146 -17.18 -16.07 2.25
CA PHE A 146 -17.91 -15.92 1.00
C PHE A 146 -17.39 -16.90 -0.07
N PRO A 147 -18.28 -17.51 -0.88
CA PRO A 147 -17.87 -18.49 -1.89
C PRO A 147 -17.07 -17.88 -3.06
N ARG A 148 -17.08 -16.54 -3.20
CA ARG A 148 -16.35 -15.78 -4.23
C ARG A 148 -15.99 -14.42 -3.65
N VAL A 149 -14.79 -13.94 -3.98
CA VAL A 149 -14.29 -12.61 -3.59
C VAL A 149 -13.83 -11.87 -4.85
N ILE A 150 -14.15 -10.58 -4.94
CA ILE A 150 -13.72 -9.70 -6.05
C ILE A 150 -12.81 -8.61 -5.50
N VAL A 151 -11.66 -8.39 -6.12
CA VAL A 151 -10.77 -7.27 -5.80
C VAL A 151 -10.84 -6.25 -6.94
N PHE A 152 -11.21 -5.01 -6.61
CA PHE A 152 -11.13 -3.88 -7.51
C PHE A 152 -9.87 -3.09 -7.18
N ASP A 153 -9.00 -2.88 -8.15
CA ASP A 153 -7.81 -2.05 -7.99
C ASP A 153 -7.98 -0.77 -8.80
N MET A 154 -7.96 0.37 -8.12
CA MET A 154 -8.23 1.68 -8.70
C MET A 154 -6.93 2.40 -9.01
N HIS A 155 -6.80 2.82 -10.27
CA HIS A 155 -5.71 3.61 -10.85
C HIS A 155 -6.35 4.79 -11.60
#